data_AF-A0A5J4P769-F1
#
_entry.id   AF-A0A5J4P769-F1
#
_cell.length_a   1.000
_cell.length_b   1.000
_cell.length_c   1.000
_cell.angle_alpha   90.00
_cell.angle_beta   90.00
_cell.angle_gamma   90.00
#
_symmetry.space_group_name_H-M   'P 1'
#
loop_
_entity.id
_entity.type
_entity.pdbx_description
1 polymer ?
#
loop_
_entity_poly.entity_id
_entity_poly.type
_entity_poly.pdbx_seq_one_letter_code
_entity_poly.pdbx_strand_id
1 'polypeptide(L)' 'YWDNKGKNEIDLIALNDLDKTATVAEIKRNSKRIDMNLLAVKTDSIKKELGKYKIELKGLSMNDM' A
#
# COMPACT_ATOMS: atom_id res chain seq x y z
N TYR A 1 -4.30 6.96 0.17
CA TYR A 1 -5.23 7.05 -0.98
C TYR A 1 -6.61 6.63 -0.52
N TRP A 2 -7.67 7.31 -0.93
CA TRP A 2 -9.05 6.92 -0.62
C TRP A 2 -9.89 6.96 -1.90
N ASP A 3 -10.93 6.13 -1.97
CA ASP A 3 -12.02 6.29 -2.93
C ASP A 3 -13.21 6.99 -2.26
N ASN A 4 -14.13 7.56 -3.05
CA ASN A 4 -15.31 8.28 -2.54
C ASN A 4 -16.25 7.42 -1.70
N LYS A 5 -16.06 6.08 -1.68
CA LYS A 5 -16.85 5.12 -0.90
C LYS A 5 -16.08 4.56 0.30
N GLY A 6 -14.83 4.98 0.54
CA GLY A 6 -13.97 4.52 1.63
C GLY A 6 -13.63 3.03 1.59
N LYS A 7 -13.90 2.33 0.49
CA LYS A 7 -13.65 0.89 0.34
C LYS A 7 -12.19 0.58 0.03
N ASN A 8 -11.53 1.48 -0.70
CA ASN A 8 -10.16 1.29 -1.19
C ASN A 8 -9.17 2.20 -0.47
N GLU A 9 -9.30 2.33 0.84
CA GLU A 9 -8.33 3.08 1.64
C GLU A 9 -6.98 2.35 1.72
N ILE A 10 -5.92 3.08 1.39
CA ILE A 10 -4.52 2.68 1.52
C ILE A 10 -3.84 3.68 2.44
N ASP A 11 -3.28 3.17 3.54
CA ASP A 11 -2.70 3.94 4.63
C ASP A 11 -1.48 4.75 4.17
N LEU A 12 -0.57 4.11 3.42
CA LEU A 12 0.67 4.73 2.95
C LEU A 12 0.99 4.34 1.52
N ILE A 13 1.40 5.34 0.74
CA ILE A 13 2.06 5.15 -0.56
C ILE A 13 3.33 6.02 -0.54
N ALA A 14 4.48 5.41 -0.75
CA ALA A 14 5.76 6.08 -0.89
C ALA A 14 6.31 5.84 -2.29
N LEU A 15 6.75 6.92 -2.96
CA LEU A 15 7.37 6.85 -4.27
C LEU A 15 8.87 7.10 -4.13
N ASN A 16 9.66 6.18 -4.67
CA ASN A 16 11.09 6.38 -4.86
C ASN A 16 11.33 6.62 -6.36
N ASP A 17 11.51 7.88 -6.71
CA ASP A 17 11.72 8.29 -8.09
C ASP A 17 13.09 7.97 -8.65
N LEU A 18 14.10 7.74 -7.79
CA LEU A 18 15.43 7.33 -8.20
C LEU A 18 15.43 5.88 -8.68
N ASP A 19 14.87 4.98 -7.86
CA ASP A 19 14.83 3.54 -8.15
C ASP A 19 13.58 3.12 -8.95
N LYS A 20 12.68 4.06 -9.24
CA LYS A 20 11.37 3.80 -9.86
C LYS A 20 10.60 2.71 -9.14
N THR A 21 10.55 2.79 -7.81
CA THR A 21 9.72 1.90 -6.97
C THR A 21 8.61 2.67 -6.27
N ALA A 22 7.49 1.98 -6.03
CA ALA A 22 6.36 2.50 -5.27
C ALA A 22 6.05 1.50 -4.15
N THR A 23 6.25 1.91 -2.90
CA THR A 23 5.85 1.13 -1.74
C THR A 23 4.40 1.46 -1.39
N VAL A 24 3.54 0.46 -1.42
CA VAL A 24 2.15 0.55 -0.97
C VAL A 24 2.04 -0.24 0.31
N ALA A 25 1.61 0.40 1.39
CA ALA A 25 1.60 -0.23 2.70
C ALA A 25 0.27 -0.09 3.45
N GLU A 26 -0.06 -1.16 4.17
CA GLU A 26 -1.08 -1.18 5.20
C GLU A 26 -0.41 -1.07 6.58
N ILE A 27 -0.94 -0.21 7.44
CA ILE A 27 -0.43 0.06 8.78
C ILE A 27 -1.43 -0.45 9.80
N LYS A 28 -0.98 -1.33 10.70
CA LYS A 28 -1.80 -1.86 11.80
C LYS A 28 -1.00 -1.93 13.08
N ARG A 29 -1.58 -1.44 14.18
CA ARG A 29 -0.94 -1.53 15.51
C ARG A 29 -0.55 -2.97 15.88
N ASN A 30 -1.41 -3.94 15.55
CA ASN A 30 -1.13 -5.37 15.69
C ASN A 30 -0.87 -5.97 14.30
N SER A 31 0.35 -6.46 14.07
CA SER A 31 0.77 -7.05 12.78
C SER A 31 -0.10 -8.23 12.33
N LYS A 32 -0.71 -8.97 13.27
CA LYS A 32 -1.63 -10.08 12.95
C LYS A 32 -2.90 -9.66 12.24
N ARG A 33 -3.21 -8.35 12.22
CA ARG A 33 -4.40 -7.79 11.55
C ARG A 33 -4.10 -7.25 10.14
N ILE A 34 -2.86 -7.37 9.68
CA ILE A 34 -2.49 -6.98 8.32
C ILE A 34 -3.01 -8.03 7.37
N ASP A 35 -3.72 -7.60 6.33
CA ASP A 35 -4.23 -8.48 5.28
C ASP A 35 -3.58 -8.12 3.94
N MET A 36 -2.50 -8.82 3.63
CA MET A 36 -1.73 -8.59 2.40
C MET A 36 -2.54 -8.91 1.14
N ASN A 37 -3.51 -9.82 1.20
CA ASN A 37 -4.37 -10.13 0.06
C ASN A 37 -5.33 -8.97 -0.21
N LEU A 38 -5.93 -8.42 0.85
CA LEU A 38 -6.78 -7.23 0.74
C LEU A 38 -5.98 -6.02 0.24
N LEU A 39 -4.75 -5.83 0.73
CA LEU A 39 -3.86 -4.78 0.25
C LEU A 39 -3.53 -4.95 -1.24
N ALA A 40 -3.27 -6.17 -1.70
CA ALA A 40 -3.04 -6.45 -3.12
C ALA A 40 -4.25 -6.08 -3.99
N VAL A 41 -5.46 -6.48 -3.58
CA VAL A 41 -6.72 -6.15 -4.29
C VAL A 41 -6.94 -4.62 -4.35
N LYS A 42 -6.70 -3.91 -3.24
CA LYS A 42 -6.76 -2.44 -3.22
C LYS A 42 -5.73 -1.82 -4.15
N THR A 43 -4.52 -2.38 -4.19
CA THR A 43 -3.42 -1.87 -5.02
C THR A 43 -3.72 -2.04 -6.51
N ASP A 44 -4.42 -3.10 -6.92
CA ASP A 44 -4.84 -3.28 -8.32
C ASP A 44 -5.72 -2.12 -8.81
N SER A 45 -6.49 -1.47 -7.93
CA SER A 45 -7.31 -0.30 -8.30
C SER A 45 -6.48 0.93 -8.68
N ILE A 46 -5.25 1.05 -8.17
CA ILE A 46 -4.33 2.19 -8.40
C ILE A 46 -3.10 1.83 -9.25
N LYS A 47 -3.07 0.61 -9.78
CA LYS A 47 -1.90 0.06 -10.49
C LYS A 47 -1.59 0.83 -11.77
N LYS A 48 -2.61 1.42 -12.40
CA LYS A 48 -2.44 2.24 -13.62
C LYS A 48 -1.73 3.55 -13.31
N GLU A 49 -2.09 4.20 -12.21
CA GLU A 49 -1.47 5.43 -11.71
C GLU A 49 0.00 5.19 -11.34
N LEU A 50 0.30 4.01 -10.80
CA LEU A 50 1.66 3.58 -10.44
C LEU A 50 2.41 2.89 -11.59
N GLY A 51 1.91 2.92 -12.82
CA GLY A 51 2.44 2.12 -13.94
C GLY A 51 3.90 2.39 -14.33
N LYS A 52 4.48 3.52 -13.88
CA LYS A 52 5.90 3.85 -14.08
C LYS A 52 6.82 3.26 -13.00
N TYR A 53 6.26 2.67 -11.95
CA TYR A 53 6.98 2.21 -10.78
C TYR A 53 6.80 0.70 -10.61
N LYS A 54 7.85 0.04 -10.12
CA LYS A 54 7.73 -1.31 -9.58
C LYS A 54 7.02 -1.22 -8.22
N ILE A 55 5.86 -1.83 -8.12
CA ILE A 55 5.04 -1.80 -6.91
C ILE A 55 5.55 -2.85 -5.91
N GLU A 56 5.73 -2.43 -4.67
CA GLU A 56 6.06 -3.28 -3.52
C GLU A 56 4.99 -3.16 -2.46
N LEU A 57 4.44 -4.28 -2.02
CA LEU A 57 3.45 -4.32 -0.95
C LEU A 57 4.15 -4.54 0.38
N LYS A 58 3.84 -3.72 1.39
CA LYS A 58 4.38 -3.87 2.75
C LYS A 58 3.28 -3.85 3.81
N GLY A 59 3.44 -4.69 4.82
CA GLY A 59 2.71 -4.57 6.08
C GLY A 59 3.59 -3.89 7.11
N LEU A 60 3.10 -2.83 7.73
CA LEU A 60 3.81 -2.12 8.79
C LEU A 60 3.00 -2.16 10.10
N SER A 61 3.70 -2.22 11.21
CA SER A 61 3.12 -2.29 12.54
C SER A 61 3.95 -1.55 13.58
N MET A 62 3.48 -1.55 14.83
CA MET A 62 4.26 -0.97 15.94
C MET A 62 5.62 -1.66 16.15
N ASN A 63 5.81 -2.88 15.64
CA ASN A 63 7.09 -3.58 15.72
C ASN A 63 8.11 -3.07 14.68
N ASP A 64 7.67 -2.27 13.72
CA ASP A 64 8.47 -1.75 12.61
C ASP A 64 8.88 -0.28 12.84
N MET A 65 8.59 0.26 14.03
CA MET A 65 9.03 1.58 14.52
C MET A 65 10.30 1.44 15.35
#